data_AF-A0A6C1N1K9-F1
#
_entry.id   AF-A0A6C1N1K9-F1
#
_cell.length_a   1.000
_cell.length_b   1.000
_cell.length_c   1.000
_cell.angle_alpha   90.00
_cell.angle_beta   90.00
_cell.angle_gamma   90.00
#
_symmetry.space_group_name_H-M   'P 1'
#
loop_
_entity.id
_entity.type
_entity.pdbx_description
1 polymer ?
#
loop_
_entity_poly.entity_id
_entity_poly.type
_entity_poly.pdbx_seq_one_letter_code
_entity_poly.pdbx_strand_id
1 'polypeptide(L)'
;MKAFFHPSQNKHAPQSYLTRGQMRAPQELPERTPHMLKGLEALGVSVQEPADHGMDTINRVHDLGYLRFLESAHRRWKDQPDDWGDEVMSNIFVRSPNPLQGILAESAFYQADGSCPIGP
;
A
#
# COMPACT_ATOMS: atom_id res chain seq x y z
N MET A 1 10.08 -26.54 6.49
CA MET A 1 9.50 -25.39 5.76
C MET A 1 10.33 -24.15 6.08
N LYS A 2 10.53 -23.22 5.14
CA LYS A 2 11.14 -21.91 5.41
C LYS A 2 10.02 -20.86 5.45
N ALA A 3 10.10 -19.92 6.38
CA ALA A 3 9.19 -18.78 6.47
C ALA A 3 10.00 -17.48 6.54
N PHE A 4 9.46 -16.41 5.94
CA PHE A 4 10.10 -15.10 5.91
C PHE A 4 9.14 -14.00 6.32
N PHE A 5 9.62 -13.07 7.14
CA PHE A 5 8.88 -11.90 7.59
C PHE A 5 9.86 -10.77 7.88
N HIS A 6 9.52 -9.53 7.50
CA HIS A 6 10.30 -8.36 7.87
C HIS A 6 9.45 -7.41 8.74
N PRO A 7 9.93 -6.93 9.90
CA PRO A 7 9.13 -6.11 10.81
C PRO A 7 8.54 -4.83 10.20
N SER A 8 9.16 -4.29 9.15
CA SER A 8 8.62 -3.11 8.44
C SER A 8 7.24 -3.35 7.81
N GLN A 9 6.86 -4.61 7.54
CA GLN A 9 5.56 -4.95 6.98
C GLN A 9 4.41 -4.53 7.91
N ASN A 10 4.65 -4.44 9.24
CA ASN A 10 3.66 -4.00 10.21
C ASN A 10 3.52 -2.47 10.32
N LYS A 11 4.33 -1.69 9.59
CA LYS A 11 4.21 -0.22 9.61
C LYS A 11 3.01 0.29 8.82
N HIS A 12 2.54 -0.50 7.84
CA HIS A 12 1.38 -0.14 7.05
C HIS A 12 0.09 -0.38 7.84
N ALA A 13 -0.58 0.71 8.22
CA ALA A 13 -1.81 0.67 9.02
C ALA A 13 -2.81 1.77 8.60
N PRO A 14 -3.25 1.81 7.33
CA PRO A 14 -4.18 2.83 6.87
C PRO A 14 -5.55 2.70 7.54
N GLN A 15 -6.25 3.82 7.68
CA GLN A 15 -7.53 3.96 8.38
C GLN A 15 -8.71 4.16 7.43
N SER A 16 -8.46 4.60 6.19
CA SER A 16 -9.50 4.95 5.22
C SER A 16 -9.78 3.80 4.26
N TYR A 17 -11.02 3.35 4.23
CA TYR A 17 -11.45 2.29 3.32
C TYR A 17 -12.88 2.57 2.83
N LEU A 18 -13.03 2.82 1.53
CA LEU A 18 -14.31 3.15 0.90
C LEU A 18 -14.79 1.99 0.03
N THR A 19 -15.91 1.39 0.41
CA THR A 19 -16.53 0.34 -0.39
C THR A 19 -18.05 0.33 -0.24
N ARG A 20 -18.76 0.02 -1.32
CA ARG A 20 -20.22 -0.13 -1.32
C ARG A 20 -20.96 1.08 -0.72
N GLY A 21 -20.52 2.28 -1.11
CA GLY A 21 -21.14 3.56 -0.74
C GLY A 21 -20.84 4.07 0.68
N GLN A 22 -19.94 3.45 1.43
CA GLN A 22 -19.65 3.84 2.82
C GLN A 22 -18.16 3.69 3.16
N MET A 23 -17.67 4.58 4.03
CA MET A 23 -16.42 4.38 4.76
C MET A 23 -16.59 3.21 5.72
N ARG A 24 -15.59 2.34 5.82
CA ARG A 24 -15.59 1.19 6.73
C ARG A 24 -14.24 1.08 7.44
N ALA A 25 -14.24 0.33 8.54
CA ALA A 25 -13.01 -0.02 9.21
C ALA A 25 -12.13 -0.91 8.29
N PRO A 26 -10.81 -0.67 8.27
CA PRO A 26 -9.87 -1.55 7.58
C PRO A 26 -9.89 -2.95 8.18
N GLN A 27 -9.72 -3.96 7.32
CA GLN A 27 -9.67 -5.37 7.73
C GLN A 27 -8.25 -5.94 7.62
N GLU A 28 -7.43 -5.36 6.75
CA GLU A 28 -6.01 -5.65 6.60
C GLU A 28 -5.27 -4.83 7.68
N LEU A 29 -5.01 -5.48 8.81
CA LEU A 29 -4.47 -4.84 10.02
C LEU A 29 -3.14 -5.50 10.41
N PRO A 30 -2.16 -4.73 10.95
CA PRO A 30 -0.88 -5.27 11.42
C PRO A 30 -1.02 -6.45 12.40
N GLU A 31 -2.08 -6.47 13.21
CA GLU A 31 -2.40 -7.51 14.19
C GLU A 31 -2.60 -8.90 13.56
N ARG A 32 -2.90 -8.97 12.26
CA ARG A 32 -3.01 -10.24 11.53
C ARG A 32 -1.69 -11.01 11.54
N THR A 33 -0.57 -10.31 11.42
CA THR A 33 0.76 -10.94 11.27
C THR A 33 1.23 -11.66 12.54
N PRO A 34 1.18 -11.06 13.76
CA PRO A 34 1.51 -11.75 15.01
C PRO A 34 0.78 -13.09 15.20
N HIS A 35 -0.49 -13.19 14.79
CA HIS A 35 -1.23 -14.44 14.86
C HIS A 35 -0.65 -15.53 13.94
N MET A 36 -0.23 -15.15 12.73
CA MET A 36 0.44 -16.08 11.80
C MET A 36 1.81 -16.52 12.32
N LEU A 37 2.61 -15.58 12.86
CA LEU A 37 3.92 -15.87 13.44
C LEU A 37 3.81 -16.86 14.61
N LYS A 38 2.84 -16.65 15.51
CA LYS A 38 2.56 -17.59 16.61
C LYS A 38 2.14 -18.98 16.11
N GLY A 39 1.38 -19.04 15.03
CA GLY A 39 1.03 -20.30 14.38
C GLY A 39 2.25 -21.05 13.83
N LEU A 40 3.18 -20.34 13.20
CA LEU A 40 4.44 -20.92 12.70
C LEU A 40 5.34 -21.40 13.85
N GLU A 41 5.44 -20.61 14.92
CA GLU A 41 6.18 -20.98 16.13
C GLU A 41 5.63 -22.26 16.76
N ALA A 42 4.31 -22.39 16.90
CA ALA A 42 3.67 -23.58 17.44
C ALA A 42 3.92 -24.85 16.59
N LEU A 43 4.22 -24.68 15.30
CA LEU A 43 4.60 -25.75 14.38
C LEU A 43 6.12 -26.00 14.32
N GLY A 44 6.92 -25.29 15.12
CA GLY A 44 8.38 -25.38 15.10
C GLY A 44 9.02 -24.83 13.81
N VAL A 45 8.32 -23.97 13.08
CA VAL A 45 8.83 -23.35 11.85
C VAL A 45 9.56 -22.05 12.20
N SER A 46 10.86 -21.98 11.93
CA SER A 46 11.63 -20.76 12.11
C SER A 46 11.30 -19.72 11.02
N VAL A 47 11.12 -18.48 11.46
CA VAL A 47 10.89 -17.31 10.60
C VAL A 47 12.20 -16.53 10.49
N GLN A 48 12.57 -16.18 9.26
CA GLN A 48 13.80 -15.43 8.97
C GLN A 48 13.46 -14.08 8.36
N GLU A 49 14.29 -13.07 8.59
CA GLU A 49 14.17 -11.82 7.84
C GLU A 49 14.67 -12.05 6.39
N PRO A 50 13.91 -11.61 5.37
CA PRO A 50 14.37 -11.69 4.00
C PRO A 50 15.53 -10.72 3.75
N ALA A 51 16.47 -11.11 2.87
CA ALA A 51 17.49 -10.18 2.38
C ALA A 51 16.87 -9.14 1.43
N ASP A 52 17.48 -7.97 1.33
CA ASP A 52 17.14 -6.99 0.31
C ASP A 52 17.66 -7.44 -1.06
N HIS A 53 16.74 -7.66 -2.00
CA HIS A 53 17.04 -8.07 -3.38
C HIS A 53 16.96 -6.90 -4.37
N GLY A 54 16.72 -5.68 -3.88
CA GLY A 54 16.56 -4.48 -4.69
C GLY A 54 15.26 -4.44 -5.50
N MET A 55 15.05 -3.33 -6.20
CA MET A 55 13.82 -3.06 -6.96
C MET A 55 13.75 -3.76 -8.32
N ASP A 56 14.86 -4.27 -8.84
CA ASP A 56 14.94 -4.86 -10.18
C ASP A 56 13.92 -5.99 -10.36
N THR A 57 13.77 -6.86 -9.35
CA THR A 57 12.83 -7.99 -9.43
C THR A 57 11.37 -7.51 -9.43
N ILE A 58 11.06 -6.45 -8.69
CA ILE A 58 9.71 -5.87 -8.63
C ILE A 58 9.37 -5.17 -9.94
N ASN A 59 10.32 -4.40 -10.49
CA ASN A 59 10.18 -3.65 -11.75
C ASN A 59 10.15 -4.55 -13.01
N ARG A 60 10.48 -5.84 -12.88
CA ARG A 60 10.26 -6.82 -13.97
C ARG A 60 8.79 -7.18 -14.18
N VAL A 61 7.93 -6.90 -13.19
CA VAL A 61 6.50 -7.21 -13.22
C VAL A 61 5.67 -5.94 -13.23
N HIS A 62 6.07 -4.94 -12.46
CA HIS A 62 5.35 -3.68 -12.31
C HIS A 62 5.96 -2.57 -13.17
N ASP A 63 5.09 -1.72 -13.71
CA ASP A 63 5.48 -0.51 -14.42
C ASP A 63 6.30 0.44 -13.53
N LEU A 64 7.33 1.05 -14.09
CA LEU A 64 8.22 1.95 -13.35
C LEU A 64 7.49 3.22 -12.89
N GLY A 65 6.53 3.73 -13.68
CA GLY A 65 5.70 4.86 -13.30
C GLY A 65 4.84 4.55 -12.07
N TYR A 66 4.23 3.36 -12.03
CA TYR A 66 3.48 2.89 -10.87
C TYR A 66 4.36 2.77 -9.61
N LEU A 67 5.57 2.21 -9.74
CA LEU A 67 6.48 2.07 -8.59
C LEU A 67 6.94 3.43 -8.05
N ARG A 68 7.26 4.38 -8.93
CA ARG A 68 7.60 5.76 -8.53
C ARG A 68 6.43 6.50 -7.91
N PHE A 69 5.22 6.24 -8.39
CA PHE A 69 4.01 6.74 -7.75
C PHE A 69 3.90 6.18 -6.33
N LEU A 70 3.93 4.86 -6.14
CA LEU A 70 3.85 4.25 -4.80
C LEU A 70 4.90 4.79 -3.82
N GLU A 71 6.15 4.95 -4.27
CA GLU A 71 7.25 5.46 -3.44
C GLU A 71 7.07 6.92 -3.01
N SER A 72 6.44 7.75 -3.84
CA SER A 72 6.39 9.20 -3.64
C SER A 72 5.01 9.76 -3.32
N ALA A 73 3.94 8.98 -3.49
CA ALA A 73 2.57 9.46 -3.46
C ALA A 73 2.21 10.09 -2.11
N HIS A 74 2.47 9.40 -1.00
CA HIS A 74 2.15 9.92 0.33
C HIS A 74 2.87 11.27 0.59
N ARG A 75 4.18 11.35 0.35
CA ARG A 75 4.94 12.61 0.51
C ARG A 75 4.35 13.76 -0.33
N ARG A 76 4.06 13.50 -1.60
CA ARG A 76 3.50 14.51 -2.52
C ARG A 76 2.05 14.89 -2.18
N TRP A 77 1.30 13.97 -1.58
CA TRP A 77 -0.04 14.21 -1.06
C TRP A 77 0.01 15.11 0.16
N LYS A 78 0.98 14.91 1.07
CA LYS A 78 1.21 15.79 2.23
C LYS A 78 1.66 17.21 1.85
N ASP A 79 2.13 17.43 0.63
CA ASP A 79 2.40 18.77 0.09
C ASP A 79 1.13 19.49 -0.41
N GLN A 80 -0.02 18.80 -0.45
CA GLN A 80 -1.33 19.38 -0.81
C GLN A 80 -2.02 19.96 0.44
N PRO A 81 -3.13 20.71 0.29
CA PRO A 81 -3.89 21.22 1.42
C PRO A 81 -4.29 20.15 2.43
N ASP A 82 -4.29 20.50 3.72
CA ASP A 82 -4.56 19.57 4.82
C ASP A 82 -5.94 18.88 4.74
N ASP A 83 -6.91 19.48 4.03
CA ASP A 83 -8.25 18.94 3.84
C ASP A 83 -8.30 17.73 2.88
N TRP A 84 -7.19 17.38 2.23
CA TRP A 84 -7.04 16.15 1.45
C TRP A 84 -6.81 14.92 2.33
N GLY A 85 -6.55 15.12 3.63
CA GLY A 85 -6.32 14.05 4.60
C GLY A 85 -4.89 13.49 4.56
N ASP A 86 -4.68 12.40 5.31
CA ASP A 86 -3.35 11.80 5.50
C ASP A 86 -3.04 10.66 4.52
N GLU A 87 -4.07 10.11 3.87
CA GLU A 87 -3.95 8.93 3.01
C GLU A 87 -4.32 9.25 1.57
N VAL A 88 -3.48 8.83 0.63
CA VAL A 88 -3.76 8.97 -0.80
C VAL A 88 -4.92 8.08 -1.16
N MET A 89 -6.00 8.67 -1.66
CA MET A 89 -7.13 7.96 -2.23
C MET A 89 -7.58 8.63 -3.51
N SER A 90 -7.93 7.83 -4.51
CA SER A 90 -8.54 8.35 -5.73
C SER A 90 -10.03 8.66 -5.50
N ASN A 91 -10.45 9.83 -5.97
CA ASN A 91 -11.84 10.22 -6.14
C ASN A 91 -12.18 10.55 -7.60
N ILE A 92 -11.24 10.32 -8.53
CA ILE A 92 -11.44 10.45 -9.98
C ILE A 92 -11.18 9.07 -10.59
N PHE A 93 -12.22 8.41 -11.08
CA PHE A 93 -12.12 7.03 -11.57
C PHE A 93 -11.82 6.98 -13.08
N VAL A 94 -10.76 7.66 -13.51
CA VAL A 94 -10.38 7.78 -14.92
C VAL A 94 -8.93 7.36 -15.11
N ARG A 95 -8.75 6.13 -15.60
CA ARG A 95 -7.44 5.63 -16.02
C ARG A 95 -7.03 6.14 -17.40
N SER A 96 -7.97 6.26 -18.34
CA SER A 96 -7.68 6.75 -19.69
C SER A 96 -8.93 7.35 -20.34
N PRO A 97 -8.83 8.45 -21.11
CA PRO A 97 -7.62 9.27 -21.28
C PRO A 97 -7.27 10.02 -19.99
N ASN A 98 -5.98 10.07 -19.63
CA ASN A 98 -5.48 10.77 -18.44
C ASN A 98 -4.08 11.33 -18.74
N PRO A 99 -3.86 12.65 -18.63
CA PRO A 99 -2.58 13.29 -18.96
C PRO A 99 -1.50 13.11 -17.87
N LEU A 100 -1.83 12.50 -16.73
CA LEU A 100 -0.92 12.26 -15.60
C LEU A 100 -0.26 13.54 -15.06
N GLN A 101 -1.01 14.65 -15.02
CA GLN A 101 -0.54 15.92 -14.50
C GLN A 101 -1.02 16.13 -13.06
N GLY A 102 -0.09 16.01 -12.11
CA GLY A 102 -0.33 16.20 -10.68
C GLY A 102 -0.76 14.92 -9.95
N ILE A 103 -0.64 14.94 -8.62
CA ILE A 103 -0.81 13.74 -7.79
C ILE A 103 -2.24 13.16 -7.86
N LEU A 104 -3.25 14.01 -8.08
CA LEU A 104 -4.64 13.57 -8.22
C LEU A 104 -4.91 12.83 -9.54
N ALA A 105 -4.23 13.24 -10.63
CA ALA A 105 -4.32 12.55 -11.90
C ALA A 105 -3.58 11.21 -11.85
N GLU A 106 -2.46 11.15 -11.12
CA GLU A 106 -1.74 9.89 -10.88
C GLU A 106 -2.52 8.93 -9.98
N SER A 107 -3.16 9.41 -8.89
CA SER A 107 -4.03 8.57 -8.06
C SER A 107 -5.21 8.01 -8.86
N ALA A 108 -5.81 8.82 -9.75
CA ALA A 108 -6.85 8.39 -10.69
C ALA A 108 -6.39 7.27 -11.65
N PHE A 109 -5.11 7.24 -11.99
CA PHE A 109 -4.54 6.27 -12.92
C PHE A 109 -4.08 4.98 -12.22
N TYR A 110 -3.45 5.11 -11.04
CA TYR A 110 -2.73 4.02 -10.36
C TYR A 110 -3.50 3.37 -9.20
N GLN A 111 -4.50 4.04 -8.60
CA GLN A 111 -5.38 3.43 -7.59
C GLN A 111 -6.69 2.97 -8.24
N ALA A 112 -6.93 1.66 -8.23
CA ALA A 112 -8.03 1.06 -8.98
C ALA A 112 -9.38 1.08 -8.24
N ASP A 113 -9.38 1.28 -6.93
CA ASP A 113 -10.57 1.29 -6.09
C ASP A 113 -10.33 2.04 -4.76
N GLY A 114 -11.38 2.13 -3.92
CA GLY A 114 -11.34 2.76 -2.60
C GLY A 114 -10.76 1.87 -1.49
N SER A 115 -10.17 0.73 -1.83
CA SER A 115 -9.66 -0.29 -0.90
C SER A 115 -8.12 -0.35 -0.84
N CYS A 116 -7.42 0.56 -1.53
CA CYS A 116 -5.96 0.63 -1.59
C CYS A 116 -5.40 2.01 -1.14
N PRO A 117 -5.71 2.48 0.08
CA PRO A 117 -5.14 3.73 0.60
C PRO A 117 -3.60 3.65 0.71
N ILE A 118 -2.90 4.75 0.45
CA ILE A 118 -1.44 4.85 0.65
C ILE A 118 -1.19 5.83 1.80
N GLY A 119 -0.67 5.30 2.92
CA GLY A 119 -0.32 6.06 4.12
C GLY A 119 1.20 6.21 4.32
N PRO A 120 1.64 6.66 5.51
CA PRO A 120 3.04 6.86 5.87
C PRO A 120 3.90 5.58 5.92
#